data_AF-A0A126QLT9-F1
#
_entry.id   AF-A0A126QLT9-F1
#
_cell.length_a   1.000
_cell.length_b   1.000
_cell.length_c   1.000
_cell.angle_alpha   90.00
_cell.angle_beta   90.00
_cell.angle_gamma   90.00
#
_symmetry.space_group_name_H-M   'P 1'
#
loop_
_entity.id
_entity.type
_entity.pdbx_description
1 polymer ?
#
loop_
_entity_poly.entity_id
_entity_poly.type
_entity_poly.pdbx_seq_one_letter_code
_entity_poly.pdbx_strand_id
1 'polypeptide(L)'
;MAEAKVFPMNAFVSVLRGEAADQTQLDMLAYITQAETLDADVAPVAQALSKAWIYEQEPGLTAYAEGDIAKLGSQVKIEALPEGEAARAQAVLNILAALKADNAALKAQVEKLEAEKKELAAKIGPMEAKIKTIDAQNAAGEQKVTVASTKLDEMTKKLNDLMAEVEKVKSQGVVVAGVAGAAGDAGAAAPSDGPVVGGEPEPDFGLGGDAFGGDW
;
A
#
# COMPACT_ATOMS: atom_id res chain seq x y z
N MET A 1 38.80 -41.36 -15.10
CA MET A 1 37.74 -42.38 -15.09
C MET A 1 37.10 -42.31 -13.71
N ALA A 2 35.90 -41.74 -13.59
CA ALA A 2 35.20 -41.76 -12.30
C ALA A 2 34.94 -43.22 -11.93
N GLU A 3 35.40 -43.65 -10.76
CA GLU A 3 35.33 -45.04 -10.33
C GLU A 3 33.87 -45.39 -10.03
N ALA A 4 33.32 -46.39 -10.72
CA ALA A 4 31.91 -46.72 -10.59
C ALA A 4 31.52 -47.11 -9.16
N LYS A 5 30.39 -46.57 -8.69
CA LYS A 5 29.91 -46.71 -7.32
C LYS A 5 28.76 -47.71 -7.24
N VAL A 6 28.66 -48.40 -6.11
CA VAL A 6 27.65 -49.43 -5.86
C VAL A 6 26.45 -48.83 -5.15
N PHE A 7 25.25 -49.13 -5.65
CA PHE A 7 23.98 -48.70 -5.07
C PHE A 7 23.03 -49.89 -4.86
N PRO A 8 22.08 -49.80 -3.91
CA PRO A 8 21.02 -50.79 -3.74
C PRO A 8 20.14 -50.94 -4.99
N MET A 9 19.79 -52.18 -5.35
CA MET A 9 18.98 -52.46 -6.55
C MET A 9 17.57 -51.82 -6.46
N ASN A 10 16.99 -51.72 -5.26
CA ASN A 10 15.70 -51.05 -5.07
C ASN A 10 15.77 -49.56 -5.43
N ALA A 11 16.79 -48.84 -4.97
CA ALA A 11 16.99 -47.43 -5.28
C ALA A 11 17.20 -47.21 -6.80
N PHE A 12 17.95 -48.11 -7.44
CA PHE A 12 18.15 -48.11 -8.88
C PHE A 12 16.85 -48.28 -9.66
N VAL A 13 16.07 -49.31 -9.34
CA VAL A 13 14.79 -49.58 -10.00
C VAL A 13 13.81 -48.42 -9.78
N SER A 14 13.72 -47.87 -8.58
CA SER A 14 12.87 -46.71 -8.29
C SER A 14 13.26 -45.47 -9.09
N VAL A 15 14.56 -45.19 -9.24
CA VAL A 15 15.04 -44.09 -10.12
C VAL A 15 14.69 -44.35 -11.58
N LEU A 16 14.80 -45.59 -12.07
CA LEU A 16 14.38 -45.92 -13.43
C LEU A 16 12.86 -45.78 -13.64
N ARG A 17 12.07 -45.99 -12.60
CA ARG A 17 10.61 -45.81 -12.63
C ARG A 17 10.16 -44.35 -12.48
N GLY A 18 11.05 -43.46 -12.05
CA GLY A 18 10.68 -42.08 -11.73
C GLY A 18 9.83 -41.98 -10.47
N GLU A 19 10.03 -42.89 -9.51
CA GLU A 19 9.39 -42.81 -8.19
C GLU A 19 9.94 -41.61 -7.39
N ALA A 20 9.19 -41.14 -6.40
CA ALA A 20 9.59 -40.01 -5.57
C ALA A 20 10.93 -40.30 -4.88
N ALA A 21 11.87 -39.36 -5.02
CA ALA A 21 13.25 -39.53 -4.57
C ALA A 21 13.39 -39.46 -3.04
N ASP A 22 13.78 -40.56 -2.40
CA ASP A 22 14.31 -40.58 -1.04
C ASP A 22 15.81 -40.20 -1.00
N GLN A 23 16.40 -40.09 0.19
CA GLN A 23 17.80 -39.69 0.33
C GLN A 23 18.77 -40.61 -0.43
N THR A 24 18.50 -41.93 -0.46
CA THR A 24 19.37 -42.89 -1.15
C THR A 24 19.32 -42.68 -2.66
N GLN A 25 18.14 -42.38 -3.19
CA GLN A 25 17.93 -42.07 -4.60
C GLN A 25 18.54 -40.70 -4.95
N LEU A 26 18.39 -39.69 -4.10
CA LEU A 26 19.04 -38.39 -4.28
C LEU A 26 20.56 -38.51 -4.31
N ASP A 27 21.16 -39.28 -3.40
CA ASP A 27 22.61 -39.52 -3.38
C ASP A 27 23.09 -40.23 -4.64
N MET A 28 22.29 -41.17 -5.17
CA MET A 28 22.59 -41.85 -6.43
C MET A 28 22.52 -40.90 -7.62
N LEU A 29 21.48 -40.07 -7.71
CA LEU A 29 21.31 -39.07 -8.76
C LEU A 29 22.41 -38.01 -8.71
N ALA A 30 22.76 -37.54 -7.52
CA ALA A 30 23.84 -36.59 -7.30
C ALA A 30 25.18 -37.17 -7.75
N TYR A 31 25.44 -38.44 -7.44
CA TYR A 31 26.62 -39.14 -7.93
C TYR A 31 26.64 -39.28 -9.47
N ILE A 32 25.55 -39.73 -10.10
CA ILE A 32 25.52 -39.94 -11.56
C ILE A 32 25.68 -38.61 -12.30
N THR A 33 24.95 -37.58 -11.87
CA THR A 33 25.00 -36.24 -12.49
C THR A 33 26.20 -35.41 -12.04
N GLN A 34 26.98 -35.91 -11.08
CA GLN A 34 28.05 -35.20 -10.38
C GLN A 34 27.60 -33.87 -9.76
N ALA A 35 26.32 -33.71 -9.44
CA ALA A 35 25.84 -32.53 -8.73
C ALA A 35 26.27 -32.57 -7.25
N GLU A 36 26.59 -31.42 -6.67
CA GLU A 36 26.98 -31.35 -5.25
C GLU A 36 25.82 -31.72 -4.33
N THR A 37 24.61 -31.25 -4.67
CA THR A 37 23.37 -31.53 -3.93
C THR A 37 22.19 -31.60 -4.87
N LEU A 38 21.21 -32.42 -4.52
CA LEU A 38 19.93 -32.54 -5.22
C LEU A 38 18.79 -32.50 -4.20
N ASP A 39 17.74 -31.77 -4.53
CA ASP A 39 16.49 -31.77 -3.77
C ASP A 39 15.39 -32.53 -4.52
N ALA A 40 14.31 -32.86 -3.81
CA ALA A 40 13.21 -33.64 -4.34
C ALA A 40 12.48 -32.96 -5.51
N ASP A 41 12.52 -31.63 -5.62
CA ASP A 41 11.82 -30.89 -6.67
C ASP A 41 12.56 -30.96 -8.02
N VAL A 42 13.90 -31.05 -7.98
CA VAL A 42 14.74 -31.22 -9.18
C VAL A 42 15.07 -32.68 -9.50
N ALA A 43 14.77 -33.60 -8.55
CA ALA A 43 15.04 -35.03 -8.72
C ALA A 43 14.44 -35.65 -10.00
N PRO A 44 13.22 -35.33 -10.44
CA PRO A 44 12.67 -35.93 -11.68
C PRO A 44 13.51 -35.63 -12.92
N VAL A 45 14.14 -34.45 -12.99
CA VAL A 45 15.01 -34.08 -14.12
C VAL A 45 16.32 -34.84 -14.04
N ALA A 46 16.93 -34.94 -12.85
CA ALA A 46 18.12 -35.75 -12.66
C ALA A 46 17.86 -37.24 -12.92
N GLN A 47 16.68 -37.76 -12.57
CA GLN A 47 16.25 -39.13 -12.87
C GLN A 47 16.18 -39.37 -14.38
N ALA A 48 15.59 -38.44 -15.15
CA ALA A 48 15.53 -38.57 -16.59
C ALA A 48 16.92 -38.58 -17.24
N LEU A 49 17.82 -37.68 -16.81
CA LEU A 49 19.20 -37.61 -17.30
C LEU A 49 19.98 -38.89 -16.94
N SER A 50 19.86 -39.35 -15.69
CA SER A 50 20.53 -40.55 -15.22
C SER A 50 20.00 -41.80 -15.92
N LYS A 51 18.69 -41.89 -16.14
CA LYS A 51 18.04 -42.99 -16.86
C LYS A 51 18.49 -43.07 -18.31
N ALA A 52 18.58 -41.93 -19.00
CA ALA A 52 19.08 -41.88 -20.38
C ALA A 52 20.52 -42.42 -20.47
N TRP A 53 21.38 -41.99 -19.54
CA TRP A 53 22.76 -42.48 -19.46
C TRP A 53 22.85 -44.00 -19.17
N ILE A 54 22.07 -44.48 -18.19
CA ILE A 54 22.03 -45.90 -17.85
C ILE A 54 21.62 -46.76 -19.05
N TYR A 55 20.66 -46.31 -19.85
CA TYR A 55 20.23 -47.03 -21.05
C TYR A 55 21.20 -46.92 -22.22
N GLU A 56 22.04 -45.88 -22.27
CA GLU A 56 23.13 -45.79 -23.23
C GLU A 56 24.23 -46.81 -22.91
N GLN A 57 24.57 -46.99 -21.63
CA GLN A 57 25.56 -47.97 -21.20
C GLN A 57 25.03 -49.41 -21.30
N GLU A 58 23.77 -49.64 -20.92
CA GLU A 58 23.15 -50.97 -20.91
C GLU A 58 21.79 -50.97 -21.63
N PRO A 59 21.77 -50.96 -22.98
CA PRO A 59 20.53 -50.93 -23.76
C PRO A 59 19.58 -52.10 -23.45
N GLY A 60 20.14 -53.24 -23.04
CA GLY A 60 19.38 -54.44 -22.68
C GLY A 60 18.38 -54.24 -21.55
N LEU A 61 18.60 -53.24 -20.68
CA LEU A 61 17.68 -52.90 -19.58
C LEU A 61 16.29 -52.48 -20.07
N THR A 62 16.18 -51.97 -21.29
CA THR A 62 14.89 -51.58 -21.89
C THR A 62 14.01 -52.77 -22.27
N ALA A 63 14.59 -53.97 -22.43
CA ALA A 63 13.87 -55.18 -22.78
C ALA A 63 13.30 -55.93 -21.56
N TYR A 64 13.76 -55.60 -20.35
CA TYR A 64 13.26 -56.22 -19.13
C TYR A 64 11.94 -55.57 -18.69
N ALA A 65 10.99 -56.40 -18.25
CA ALA A 65 9.85 -55.90 -17.51
C ALA A 65 10.31 -55.29 -16.18
N GLU A 66 9.60 -54.28 -15.69
CA GLU A 66 10.01 -53.49 -14.52
C GLU A 66 10.20 -54.31 -13.22
N GLY A 67 9.54 -55.46 -13.11
CA GLY A 67 9.67 -56.40 -11.98
C GLY A 67 10.84 -57.38 -12.12
N ASP A 68 11.41 -57.51 -13.32
CA ASP A 68 12.49 -58.47 -13.60
C ASP A 68 13.88 -57.86 -13.35
N ILE A 69 14.02 -56.54 -13.48
CA ILE A 69 15.28 -55.83 -13.16
C ILE A 69 15.67 -56.06 -11.69
N ALA A 70 14.70 -56.03 -10.77
CA ALA A 70 14.94 -56.28 -9.35
C ALA A 70 15.44 -57.71 -9.04
N LYS A 71 15.24 -58.66 -9.97
CA LYS A 71 15.69 -60.06 -9.82
C LYS A 71 17.14 -60.26 -10.26
N LEU A 72 17.76 -59.27 -10.91
CA LEU A 72 19.13 -59.36 -11.43
C LEU A 72 20.19 -59.34 -10.31
N GLY A 73 19.85 -58.85 -9.12
CA GLY A 73 20.74 -58.86 -7.97
C GLY A 73 20.32 -57.90 -6.86
N SER A 74 21.08 -57.87 -5.77
CA SER A 74 20.81 -56.98 -4.63
C SER A 74 21.46 -55.59 -4.76
N GLN A 75 22.48 -55.46 -5.62
CA GLN A 75 23.27 -54.26 -5.81
C GLN A 75 23.55 -54.04 -7.29
N VAL A 76 23.72 -52.77 -7.68
CA VAL A 76 24.10 -52.36 -9.03
C VAL A 76 25.32 -51.46 -8.96
N LYS A 77 26.22 -51.60 -9.93
CA LYS A 77 27.40 -50.74 -10.08
C LYS A 77 27.11 -49.74 -11.20
N ILE A 78 27.23 -48.44 -10.91
CA ILE A 78 26.87 -47.37 -11.85
C ILE A 78 28.05 -46.44 -12.07
N GLU A 79 28.32 -46.13 -13.33
CA GLU A 79 29.28 -45.12 -13.75
C GLU A 79 28.64 -43.74 -13.75
N ALA A 80 29.36 -42.75 -13.22
CA ALA A 80 28.93 -41.36 -13.32
C ALA A 80 29.00 -40.89 -14.78
N LEU A 81 28.28 -39.81 -15.09
CA LEU A 81 28.38 -39.16 -16.40
C LEU A 81 29.85 -38.79 -16.70
N PRO A 82 30.28 -38.88 -17.96
CA PRO A 82 31.55 -38.32 -18.39
C PRO A 82 31.56 -36.81 -18.17
N GLU A 83 32.75 -36.22 -18.04
CA GLU A 83 32.94 -34.83 -17.60
C GLU A 83 32.15 -33.81 -18.45
N GLY A 84 32.06 -34.00 -19.76
CA GLY A 84 31.33 -33.09 -20.66
C GLY A 84 29.82 -33.14 -20.45
N GLU A 85 29.26 -34.33 -20.31
CA GLU A 85 27.85 -34.58 -20.10
C GLU A 85 27.44 -34.23 -18.66
N ALA A 86 28.31 -34.50 -17.69
CA ALA A 86 28.14 -34.10 -16.30
C ALA A 86 28.06 -32.56 -16.18
N ALA A 87 28.96 -31.83 -16.85
CA ALA A 87 28.91 -30.37 -16.86
C ALA A 87 27.60 -29.83 -17.47
N ARG A 88 27.09 -30.47 -18.53
CA ARG A 88 25.78 -30.12 -19.11
C ARG A 88 24.62 -30.44 -18.17
N ALA A 89 24.64 -31.59 -17.51
CA ALA A 89 23.63 -31.97 -16.52
C ALA A 89 23.61 -30.99 -15.35
N GLN A 90 24.77 -30.66 -14.78
CA GLN A 90 24.93 -29.66 -13.72
C GLN A 90 24.41 -28.29 -14.17
N ALA A 91 24.70 -27.86 -15.40
CA ALA A 91 24.19 -26.58 -15.91
C ALA A 91 22.65 -26.54 -15.92
N VAL A 92 21.99 -27.61 -16.36
CA VAL A 92 20.52 -27.71 -16.34
C VAL A 92 19.98 -27.71 -14.90
N LEU A 93 20.59 -28.47 -14.00
CA LEU A 93 20.19 -28.52 -12.60
C LEU A 93 20.36 -27.17 -11.89
N ASN A 94 21.45 -26.46 -12.19
CA ASN A 94 21.70 -25.12 -11.65
C ASN A 94 20.68 -24.10 -12.15
N ILE A 95 20.28 -24.17 -13.43
CA ILE A 95 19.21 -23.32 -13.98
C ILE A 95 17.89 -23.57 -13.23
N LEU A 96 17.55 -24.84 -12.97
CA LEU A 96 16.33 -25.17 -12.23
C LEU A 96 16.37 -24.69 -10.78
N ALA A 97 17.51 -24.83 -10.10
CA ALA A 97 17.71 -24.32 -8.75
C ALA A 97 17.56 -22.79 -8.70
N ALA A 98 18.14 -22.07 -9.68
CA ALA A 98 18.00 -20.63 -9.81
C ALA A 98 16.54 -20.21 -10.06
N LEU A 99 15.84 -20.86 -11.02
CA LEU A 99 14.43 -20.58 -11.29
C LEU A 99 13.53 -20.85 -10.09
N LYS A 100 13.84 -21.85 -9.27
CA LYS A 100 13.13 -22.13 -8.02
C LYS A 100 13.31 -21.00 -7.01
N ALA A 101 14.54 -20.52 -6.83
CA ALA A 101 14.85 -19.39 -5.96
C ALA A 101 14.16 -18.10 -6.43
N ASP A 102 14.23 -17.80 -7.74
CA ASP A 102 13.57 -16.63 -8.35
C ASP A 102 12.06 -16.68 -8.17
N ASN A 103 11.43 -17.85 -8.37
CA ASN A 103 9.99 -18.02 -8.14
C ASN A 103 9.60 -17.79 -6.67
N ALA A 104 10.41 -18.23 -5.71
CA ALA A 104 10.17 -17.97 -4.30
C ALA A 104 10.27 -16.46 -3.98
N ALA A 105 11.28 -15.78 -4.54
CA ALA A 105 11.46 -14.34 -4.38
C ALA A 105 10.28 -13.55 -5.00
N LEU A 106 9.84 -13.92 -6.20
CA LEU A 106 8.71 -13.30 -6.88
C LEU A 106 7.40 -13.49 -6.10
N LYS A 107 7.15 -14.68 -5.55
CA LYS A 107 5.98 -14.92 -4.69
C LYS A 107 5.97 -14.00 -3.47
N ALA A 108 7.11 -13.87 -2.78
CA ALA A 108 7.23 -12.97 -1.64
C ALA A 108 7.00 -11.49 -2.03
N GLN A 109 7.47 -11.07 -3.21
CA GLN A 109 7.22 -9.72 -3.72
C GLN A 109 5.74 -9.49 -4.04
N VAL A 110 5.05 -10.47 -4.63
CA VAL A 110 3.61 -10.40 -4.90
C VAL A 110 2.83 -10.25 -3.60
N GLU A 111 3.10 -11.09 -2.59
CA GLU A 111 2.44 -11.00 -1.28
C GLU A 111 2.63 -9.61 -0.63
N LYS A 112 3.85 -9.06 -0.70
CA LYS A 112 4.15 -7.71 -0.22
C LYS A 112 3.34 -6.64 -0.97
N LEU A 113 3.33 -6.68 -2.30
CA LEU A 113 2.62 -5.70 -3.12
C LEU A 113 1.10 -5.78 -2.92
N GLU A 114 0.55 -6.98 -2.72
CA GLU A 114 -0.86 -7.16 -2.38
C GLU A 114 -1.22 -6.55 -1.03
N ALA A 115 -0.34 -6.69 -0.03
CA ALA A 115 -0.50 -6.05 1.27
C ALA A 115 -0.46 -4.52 1.17
N GLU A 116 0.55 -3.97 0.48
CA GLU A 116 0.69 -2.52 0.24
C GLU A 116 -0.52 -1.95 -0.52
N LYS A 117 -1.00 -2.66 -1.55
CA LYS A 117 -2.20 -2.28 -2.30
C LYS A 117 -3.44 -2.23 -1.40
N LYS A 118 -3.61 -3.20 -0.51
CA LYS A 118 -4.73 -3.23 0.43
C LYS A 118 -4.66 -2.08 1.44
N GLU A 119 -3.46 -1.76 1.93
CA GLU A 119 -3.25 -0.62 2.82
C GLU A 119 -3.56 0.71 2.13
N LEU A 120 -3.07 0.92 0.90
CA LEU A 120 -3.36 2.12 0.12
C LEU A 120 -4.85 2.25 -0.19
N ALA A 121 -5.51 1.16 -0.59
CA ALA A 121 -6.96 1.16 -0.82
C ALA A 121 -7.74 1.56 0.44
N ALA A 122 -7.31 1.12 1.63
CA ALA A 122 -7.92 1.51 2.89
C ALA A 122 -7.73 3.00 3.24
N LYS A 123 -6.67 3.65 2.74
CA LYS A 123 -6.41 5.09 2.94
C LYS A 123 -7.19 5.98 1.97
N ILE A 124 -7.46 5.50 0.75
CA ILE A 124 -8.17 6.27 -0.29
C ILE A 124 -9.59 6.64 0.14
N GLY A 125 -10.39 5.67 0.63
CA GLY A 125 -11.78 5.92 1.02
C GLY A 125 -11.95 7.06 2.07
N PRO A 126 -11.19 7.04 3.17
CA PRO A 126 -11.17 8.14 4.13
C PRO A 126 -10.74 9.49 3.54
N MET A 127 -9.76 9.51 2.63
CA MET A 127 -9.32 10.74 1.96
C MET A 127 -10.42 11.28 1.04
N GLU A 128 -11.09 10.44 0.25
CA GLU A 128 -12.22 10.85 -0.59
C GLU A 128 -13.37 11.44 0.25
N ALA A 129 -13.65 10.87 1.43
CA ALA A 129 -14.66 11.39 2.34
C ALA A 129 -14.27 12.76 2.93
N LYS A 130 -12.99 12.95 3.30
CA LYS A 130 -12.46 14.25 3.75
C LYS A 130 -12.56 15.30 2.65
N ILE A 131 -12.21 14.96 1.40
CA ILE A 131 -12.32 15.87 0.25
C ILE A 131 -13.77 16.33 0.09
N LYS A 132 -14.74 15.41 0.08
CA LYS A 132 -16.17 15.78 -0.02
C LYS A 132 -16.64 16.70 1.12
N THR A 133 -16.11 16.51 2.32
CA THR A 133 -16.42 17.35 3.47
C THR A 133 -15.84 18.76 3.31
N ILE A 134 -14.58 18.85 2.88
CA ILE A 134 -13.92 20.14 2.61
C ILE A 134 -14.64 20.88 1.47
N ASP A 135 -15.00 20.20 0.39
CA ASP A 135 -15.74 20.81 -0.72
C ASP A 135 -17.09 21.38 -0.27
N ALA A 136 -17.83 20.64 0.58
CA ALA A 136 -19.08 21.11 1.15
C ALA A 136 -18.88 22.32 2.08
N GLN A 137 -17.82 22.31 2.90
CA GLN A 137 -17.48 23.44 3.77
C GLN A 137 -17.08 24.69 2.98
N ASN A 138 -16.31 24.53 1.90
CA ASN A 138 -15.92 25.63 1.01
C ASN A 138 -17.16 26.26 0.35
N ALA A 139 -18.06 25.44 -0.21
CA ALA A 139 -19.30 25.94 -0.81
C ALA A 139 -20.17 26.71 0.21
N ALA A 140 -20.28 26.21 1.45
CA ALA A 140 -20.98 26.92 2.52
C ALA A 140 -20.27 28.22 2.93
N GLY A 141 -18.93 28.23 2.94
CA GLY A 141 -18.10 29.41 3.20
C GLY A 141 -18.31 30.50 2.15
N GLU A 142 -18.26 30.14 0.86
CA GLU A 142 -18.51 31.07 -0.26
C GLU A 142 -19.89 31.72 -0.17
N GLN A 143 -20.92 30.95 0.20
CA GLN A 143 -22.26 31.51 0.43
C GLN A 143 -22.27 32.51 1.58
N LYS A 144 -21.63 32.21 2.72
CA LYS A 144 -21.53 33.13 3.85
C LYS A 144 -20.81 34.42 3.48
N VAL A 145 -19.70 34.34 2.75
CA VAL A 145 -18.95 35.51 2.26
C VAL A 145 -19.83 36.36 1.34
N THR A 146 -20.56 35.73 0.42
CA THR A 146 -21.47 36.44 -0.49
C THR A 146 -22.56 37.19 0.28
N VAL A 147 -23.23 36.52 1.23
CA VAL A 147 -24.26 37.14 2.08
C VAL A 147 -23.69 38.29 2.93
N ALA A 148 -22.49 38.11 3.49
CA ALA A 148 -21.80 39.14 4.26
C ALA A 148 -21.45 40.36 3.39
N SER A 149 -20.94 40.13 2.17
CA SER A 149 -20.65 41.20 1.21
C SER A 149 -21.91 42.00 0.87
N THR A 150 -23.02 41.32 0.56
CA THR A 150 -24.30 42.00 0.28
C THR A 150 -24.78 42.84 1.48
N LYS A 151 -24.67 42.32 2.71
CA LYS A 151 -25.01 43.08 3.92
C LYS A 151 -24.10 44.29 4.13
N LEU A 152 -22.80 44.17 3.85
CA LEU A 152 -21.87 45.30 3.93
C LEU A 152 -22.21 46.38 2.90
N ASP A 153 -22.60 46.01 1.68
CA ASP A 153 -23.06 46.95 0.66
C ASP A 153 -24.32 47.70 1.11
N GLU A 154 -25.27 46.98 1.72
CA GLU A 154 -26.49 47.59 2.29
C GLU A 154 -26.19 48.54 3.45
N MET A 155 -25.29 48.15 4.38
CA MET A 155 -24.89 49.03 5.49
C MET A 155 -24.15 50.26 4.99
N THR A 156 -23.31 50.11 3.96
CA THR A 156 -22.60 51.23 3.33
C THR A 156 -23.58 52.23 2.73
N LYS A 157 -24.62 51.75 2.03
CA LYS A 157 -25.70 52.62 1.52
C LYS A 157 -26.43 53.34 2.65
N LYS A 158 -26.88 52.61 3.68
CA LYS A 158 -27.56 53.21 4.84
C LYS A 158 -26.69 54.25 5.56
N LEU A 159 -25.39 54.00 5.68
CA LEU A 159 -24.44 54.95 6.27
C LEU A 159 -24.34 56.21 5.42
N ASN A 160 -24.25 56.09 4.09
CA ASN A 160 -24.24 57.23 3.18
C ASN A 160 -25.55 58.05 3.25
N ASP A 161 -26.70 57.37 3.31
CA ASP A 161 -28.00 58.04 3.46
C ASP A 161 -28.08 58.79 4.80
N LEU A 162 -27.62 58.17 5.89
CA LEU A 162 -27.59 58.79 7.22
C LEU A 162 -26.64 59.99 7.25
N MET A 163 -25.47 59.91 6.61
CA MET A 163 -24.55 61.05 6.48
C MET A 163 -25.21 62.22 5.75
N ALA A 164 -25.93 61.94 4.65
CA ALA A 164 -26.68 62.97 3.92
C ALA A 164 -27.80 63.59 4.77
N GLU A 165 -28.51 62.79 5.57
CA GLU A 165 -29.54 63.29 6.48
C GLU A 165 -28.96 64.13 7.63
N VAL A 166 -27.82 63.73 8.20
CA VAL A 166 -27.09 64.53 9.19
C VAL A 166 -26.64 65.87 8.61
N GLU A 167 -26.13 65.89 7.38
CA GLU A 167 -25.79 67.13 6.68
C GLU A 167 -27.03 68.02 6.48
N LYS A 168 -28.16 67.42 6.11
CA LYS A 168 -29.44 68.13 5.99
C LYS A 168 -29.88 68.73 7.34
N VAL A 169 -29.85 67.96 8.44
CA VAL A 169 -30.19 68.47 9.79
C VAL A 169 -29.24 69.59 10.23
N LYS A 170 -27.93 69.47 9.98
CA LYS A 170 -26.96 70.55 10.23
C LYS A 170 -27.29 71.81 9.43
N SER A 171 -27.67 71.67 8.17
CA SER A 171 -28.02 72.80 7.30
C SER A 171 -29.37 73.44 7.64
N GLN A 172 -30.33 72.66 8.14
CA GLN A 172 -31.67 73.13 8.51
C GLN A 172 -31.71 73.75 9.92
N GLY A 173 -30.66 73.51 10.72
CA GLY A 173 -30.55 73.98 12.10
C GLY A 173 -31.57 73.29 12.99
N VAL A 174 -31.16 72.87 14.18
CA VAL A 174 -32.14 72.51 15.23
C VAL A 174 -32.85 73.81 15.62
N VAL A 175 -33.94 74.13 14.94
CA VAL A 175 -34.90 75.12 15.44
C VAL A 175 -35.56 74.43 16.62
N VAL A 176 -35.06 74.70 17.82
CA VAL A 176 -35.78 74.41 19.06
C VAL A 176 -37.08 75.22 19.00
N ALA A 177 -38.12 74.61 18.44
CA ALA A 177 -39.43 75.20 18.33
C ALA A 177 -40.11 75.11 19.70
N GLY A 178 -39.81 76.08 20.54
CA GLY A 178 -40.49 76.28 21.82
C GLY A 178 -39.65 77.07 22.79
N VAL A 179 -39.76 78.40 22.76
CA VAL A 179 -40.33 79.23 23.83
C VAL A 179 -40.33 80.69 23.31
N ALA A 180 -41.49 81.16 22.89
CA ALA A 180 -41.84 82.57 23.02
C ALA A 180 -42.75 82.67 24.26
N GLY A 181 -42.27 83.33 25.30
CA GLY A 181 -43.05 83.56 26.52
C GLY A 181 -42.19 84.15 27.63
N ALA A 182 -42.45 85.42 27.94
CA ALA A 182 -41.85 86.16 29.04
C ALA A 182 -42.10 85.51 30.41
N ALA A 183 -41.16 85.77 31.32
CA ALA A 183 -41.27 85.83 32.79
C ALA A 183 -42.24 84.85 33.47
N GLY A 184 -41.66 83.85 34.14
CA GLY A 184 -42.35 83.00 35.11
C GLY A 184 -41.36 82.10 35.81
N ASP A 185 -41.11 82.42 37.08
CA ASP A 185 -40.30 81.70 38.07
C ASP A 185 -40.73 80.24 38.28
N ALA A 186 -39.83 79.50 38.95
CA ALA A 186 -39.97 78.18 39.57
C ALA A 186 -39.50 76.95 38.78
N GLY A 187 -38.45 76.33 39.32
CA GLY A 187 -38.51 74.90 39.63
C GLY A 187 -37.64 73.98 38.79
N ALA A 188 -36.53 73.55 39.39
CA ALA A 188 -35.55 72.60 38.88
C ALA A 188 -36.09 71.24 38.42
N ALA A 189 -35.45 70.66 37.39
CA ALA A 189 -35.19 69.22 37.30
C ALA A 189 -33.94 68.96 36.44
N ALA A 190 -33.01 68.18 37.00
CA ALA A 190 -31.69 67.85 36.46
C ALA A 190 -31.74 66.86 35.27
N PRO A 191 -30.67 66.77 34.45
CA PRO A 191 -30.57 65.78 33.38
C PRO A 191 -29.84 64.52 33.85
N SER A 192 -30.25 63.33 33.36
CA SER A 192 -29.37 62.28 32.80
C SER A 192 -29.96 60.88 33.00
N ASP A 193 -30.25 60.19 31.89
CA ASP A 193 -29.76 58.83 31.70
C ASP A 193 -29.86 58.49 30.20
N GLY A 194 -28.73 58.67 29.51
CA GLY A 194 -28.53 58.10 28.17
C GLY A 194 -28.19 56.61 28.30
N PRO A 195 -28.46 55.79 27.27
CA PRO A 195 -28.08 54.39 27.29
C PRO A 195 -26.56 54.24 27.40
N VAL A 196 -26.14 53.38 28.34
CA VAL A 196 -24.75 53.03 28.60
C VAL A 196 -24.12 52.41 27.34
N VAL A 197 -23.16 53.10 26.74
CA VAL A 197 -22.28 52.53 25.70
C VAL A 197 -20.96 52.14 26.35
N GLY A 198 -20.71 50.84 26.45
CA GLY A 198 -19.45 50.31 27.01
C GLY A 198 -19.65 49.01 27.77
N GLY A 199 -20.14 47.96 27.10
CA GLY A 199 -19.93 46.59 27.54
C GLY A 199 -18.80 45.99 26.71
N GLU A 200 -17.77 45.47 27.39
CA GLU A 200 -16.66 44.75 26.76
C GLU A 200 -17.21 43.54 25.96
N PRO A 201 -16.78 43.33 24.71
CA PRO A 201 -17.28 42.20 23.93
C PRO A 201 -16.92 40.88 24.61
N GLU A 202 -17.87 39.94 24.68
CA GLU A 202 -17.62 38.63 25.27
C GLU A 202 -16.42 37.94 24.59
N PRO A 203 -15.57 37.22 25.36
CA PRO A 203 -14.34 36.60 24.87
C PRO A 203 -14.56 35.47 23.83
N ASP A 204 -15.80 35.24 23.39
CA ASP A 204 -16.20 34.17 22.48
C ASP A 204 -16.50 34.69 21.04
N PHE A 205 -15.96 35.85 20.66
CA PHE A 205 -15.78 36.17 19.24
C PHE A 205 -14.65 35.30 18.69
N GLY A 206 -15.00 34.07 18.33
CA GLY A 206 -14.11 32.97 17.93
C GLY A 206 -13.25 33.22 16.69
N LEU A 207 -12.21 34.05 16.84
CA LEU A 207 -11.08 34.19 15.91
C LEU A 207 -9.76 33.66 16.50
N GLY A 208 -9.81 32.88 17.59
CA GLY A 208 -8.63 32.55 18.41
C GLY A 208 -8.25 31.07 18.53
N GLY A 209 -8.75 30.17 17.68
CA GLY A 209 -8.30 28.78 17.65
C GLY A 209 -7.42 28.52 16.44
N ASP A 210 -6.13 28.24 16.64
CA ASP A 210 -5.15 27.90 15.62
C ASP A 210 -5.71 26.94 14.55
N ALA A 211 -6.07 27.48 13.38
CA ALA A 211 -6.54 26.68 12.25
C ALA A 211 -5.41 25.92 11.53
N PHE A 212 -4.16 26.12 11.94
CA PHE A 212 -2.97 25.57 11.29
C PHE A 212 -1.89 25.04 12.27
N GLY A 213 -2.20 24.95 13.56
CA GLY A 213 -1.28 24.47 14.60
C GLY A 213 -1.43 22.97 14.88
N GLY A 214 -1.09 22.12 13.92
CA GLY A 214 -0.97 20.68 14.13
C GLY A 214 0.35 20.19 13.57
N ASP A 215 1.20 19.67 14.45
CA ASP A 215 2.52 19.07 14.20
C ASP A 215 2.44 17.97 13.13
N TRP A 216 3.40 17.95 12.21
CA TRP A 216 3.42 17.12 10.98
C TRP A 216 4.16 15.81 11.22
#